data_AF-A0A1V9GAR8-F1
#
_entry.id   AF-A0A1V9GAR8-F1
#
_cell.length_a   1.000
_cell.length_b   1.000
_cell.length_c   1.000
_cell.angle_alpha   90.00
_cell.angle_beta   90.00
_cell.angle_gamma   90.00
#
_symmetry.space_group_name_H-M   'P 1'
#
loop_
_entity.id
_entity.type
_entity.pdbx_description
1 polymer ?
#
loop_
_entity_poly.entity_id
_entity_poly.type
_entity_poly.pdbx_seq_one_letter_code
_entity_poly.pdbx_strand_id
1 'polypeptide(L)'
;MLDYVKKNKDKVTHVLVYLLDRFSRSGDGAMRLSKELREKYGVTIVAVTQPIDTSNLGGVFQQNLQFLFSQYDNELRRQRAMAGIKEHLEQGIWCKKPPMGYTAIKEGKERKIVVDETGKKLRKAFRWKAEGIKNDEILLRLKAMGINIYKQKLSMMFSNPFYCGIIADKILNGKLVEGSHEKLISPEMFLQIHNVRAAAKGKYGVTHKKENDQYPLKLFMKCDKCGNGYTG
;
A
#
# COMPACT_ATOMS: atom_id res chain seq x y z
N MET A 1 0.84 -27.86 -6.65
CA MET A 1 -0.28 -28.61 -7.26
C MET A 1 -0.29 -28.46 -8.78
N LEU A 2 -0.54 -27.28 -9.33
CA LEU A 2 -0.63 -27.10 -10.79
C LEU A 2 0.64 -27.51 -11.55
N ASP A 3 1.82 -27.19 -11.04
CA ASP A 3 3.08 -27.61 -11.67
C ASP A 3 3.26 -29.13 -11.66
N TYR A 4 2.70 -29.81 -10.66
CA TYR A 4 2.72 -31.27 -10.58
C TYR A 4 1.81 -31.90 -11.63
N VAL A 5 0.61 -31.35 -11.82
CA VAL A 5 -0.33 -31.78 -12.89
C VAL A 5 0.30 -31.55 -14.27
N LYS A 6 0.94 -30.40 -14.48
CA LYS A 6 1.64 -30.08 -15.74
C LYS A 6 2.79 -31.04 -16.03
N LYS A 7 3.59 -31.40 -15.02
CA LYS A 7 4.73 -32.32 -15.15
C LYS A 7 4.32 -33.78 -15.32
N ASN A 8 3.17 -34.17 -14.78
CA ASN A 8 2.68 -35.55 -14.78
C ASN A 8 1.41 -35.67 -15.62
N LYS A 9 1.47 -35.16 -16.86
CA LYS A 9 0.37 -35.25 -17.81
C LYS A 9 -0.07 -36.72 -17.95
N ASP A 10 -1.37 -36.95 -17.99
CA ASP A 10 -2.02 -38.26 -18.14
C ASP A 10 -1.87 -39.24 -16.96
N LYS A 11 -1.10 -38.90 -15.92
CA LYS A 11 -1.03 -39.67 -14.66
C LYS A 11 -1.98 -39.16 -13.58
N VAL A 12 -2.43 -37.91 -13.71
CA VAL A 12 -3.36 -37.29 -12.78
C VAL A 12 -4.68 -37.08 -13.49
N THR A 13 -5.75 -37.66 -12.96
CA THR A 13 -7.11 -37.56 -13.53
C THR A 13 -8.05 -36.72 -12.68
N HIS A 14 -7.79 -36.66 -11.36
CA HIS A 14 -8.68 -35.98 -10.41
C HIS A 14 -7.88 -35.12 -9.43
N VAL A 15 -8.44 -33.95 -9.10
CA VAL A 15 -7.99 -33.09 -7.99
C VAL A 15 -9.09 -33.06 -6.97
N LEU A 16 -8.82 -33.61 -5.79
CA LEU A 16 -9.74 -33.61 -4.66
C LEU A 16 -9.54 -32.34 -3.84
N VAL A 17 -10.63 -31.62 -3.59
CA VAL A 17 -10.66 -30.47 -2.67
C VAL A 17 -11.74 -30.69 -1.63
N TYR A 18 -11.55 -30.17 -0.42
CA TYR A 18 -12.59 -30.25 0.60
C TYR A 18 -13.85 -29.49 0.17
N LEU A 19 -13.68 -28.24 -0.28
CA LEU A 19 -14.71 -27.34 -0.81
C LEU A 19 -14.20 -26.66 -2.08
N LEU A 20 -15.10 -26.30 -3.02
CA LEU A 20 -14.72 -25.58 -4.23
C LEU A 20 -14.13 -24.19 -3.96
N ASP A 21 -14.55 -23.53 -2.87
CA ASP A 21 -14.02 -22.24 -2.46
C ASP A 21 -12.54 -22.29 -2.00
N ARG A 22 -11.99 -23.49 -1.74
CA ARG A 22 -10.56 -23.71 -1.42
C ARG A 22 -9.71 -23.95 -2.65
N PHE A 23 -10.33 -24.21 -3.80
CA PHE A 23 -9.61 -24.48 -5.04
C PHE A 23 -8.93 -23.23 -5.62
N SER A 24 -9.54 -22.06 -5.44
CA SER A 24 -8.99 -20.79 -5.92
C SER A 24 -9.29 -19.65 -4.95
N ARG A 25 -8.36 -18.70 -4.85
CA ARG A 25 -8.52 -17.48 -4.05
C ARG A 25 -9.49 -16.47 -4.68
N SER A 26 -9.83 -16.64 -5.95
CA SER A 26 -10.83 -15.85 -6.66
C SER A 26 -11.74 -16.76 -7.51
N GLY A 27 -13.05 -16.51 -7.50
CA GLY A 27 -14.02 -17.38 -8.19
C GLY A 27 -13.85 -17.39 -9.72
N ASP A 28 -13.49 -16.24 -10.30
CA ASP A 28 -13.16 -16.09 -11.73
C ASP A 28 -11.94 -16.95 -12.12
N GLY A 29 -10.90 -16.93 -11.28
CA GLY A 29 -9.70 -17.74 -11.44
C GLY A 29 -10.01 -19.23 -11.31
N ALA A 30 -10.98 -19.60 -10.47
CA ALA A 30 -11.41 -20.98 -10.24
C ALA A 30 -12.04 -21.58 -11.49
N MET A 31 -12.98 -20.86 -12.11
CA MET A 31 -13.67 -21.30 -13.33
C MET A 31 -12.70 -21.46 -14.51
N ARG A 32 -11.82 -20.48 -14.71
CA ARG A 32 -10.83 -20.55 -15.79
C ARG A 32 -9.88 -21.72 -15.58
N LEU A 33 -9.43 -21.94 -14.35
CA LEU A 33 -8.52 -23.01 -14.00
C LEU A 33 -9.19 -24.40 -14.11
N SER A 34 -10.46 -24.54 -13.72
CA SER A 34 -11.20 -25.79 -13.88
C SER A 34 -11.38 -26.15 -15.35
N LYS A 35 -11.74 -25.16 -16.18
CA LYS A 35 -11.84 -25.31 -17.62
C LYS A 35 -10.49 -25.71 -18.23
N GLU A 36 -9.42 -25.03 -17.85
CA GLU A 36 -8.08 -25.34 -18.34
C GLU A 36 -7.61 -26.76 -17.95
N LEU A 37 -7.85 -27.17 -16.70
CA LEU A 37 -7.50 -28.51 -16.22
C LEU A 37 -8.28 -29.59 -16.96
N ARG A 38 -9.58 -29.38 -17.20
CA ARG A 38 -10.43 -30.31 -17.95
C ARG A 38 -9.98 -30.40 -19.42
N GLU A 39 -9.88 -29.28 -20.11
CA GLU A 39 -9.68 -29.23 -21.56
C GLU A 39 -8.24 -29.57 -21.96
N LYS A 40 -7.22 -29.12 -21.22
CA LYS A 40 -5.81 -29.33 -21.59
C LYS A 40 -5.17 -30.56 -20.97
N TYR A 41 -5.66 -30.99 -19.80
CA TYR A 41 -5.02 -32.03 -19.00
C TYR A 41 -5.94 -33.20 -18.66
N GLY A 42 -7.23 -33.16 -19.05
CA GLY A 42 -8.19 -34.23 -18.72
C GLY A 42 -8.46 -34.37 -17.21
N VAL A 43 -8.14 -33.34 -16.42
CA VAL A 43 -8.19 -33.38 -14.96
C VAL A 43 -9.51 -32.77 -14.47
N THR A 44 -10.26 -33.54 -13.69
CA THR A 44 -11.51 -33.09 -13.08
C THR A 44 -11.31 -32.68 -11.63
N ILE A 45 -11.92 -31.57 -11.22
CA ILE A 45 -11.92 -31.16 -9.81
C ILE A 45 -13.17 -31.71 -9.15
N VAL A 46 -12.98 -32.40 -8.02
CA VAL A 46 -14.07 -32.97 -7.22
C VAL A 46 -14.00 -32.37 -5.82
N ALA A 47 -15.09 -31.73 -5.40
CA ALA A 47 -15.25 -31.31 -4.02
C ALA A 47 -15.84 -32.46 -3.21
N VAL A 48 -15.14 -32.88 -2.16
CA VAL A 48 -15.53 -34.04 -1.33
C VAL A 48 -16.88 -33.80 -0.65
N THR A 49 -17.18 -32.58 -0.23
CA THR A 49 -18.45 -32.24 0.42
C THR A 49 -19.58 -31.96 -0.57
N GLN A 50 -19.26 -31.75 -1.86
CA GLN A 50 -20.18 -31.33 -2.92
C GLN A 50 -19.87 -32.10 -4.20
N PRO A 51 -20.07 -33.43 -4.23
CA PRO A 51 -19.76 -34.23 -5.40
C PRO A 51 -20.69 -33.83 -6.55
N ILE A 52 -20.11 -33.28 -7.61
CA ILE A 52 -20.80 -33.00 -8.87
C ILE A 52 -20.14 -33.84 -9.94
N ASP A 53 -20.92 -34.68 -10.61
CA ASP A 53 -20.48 -35.32 -11.83
C ASP A 53 -20.39 -34.26 -12.92
N THR A 54 -19.19 -34.01 -13.40
CA THR A 54 -18.90 -32.99 -14.41
C THR A 54 -18.50 -33.60 -15.76
N SER A 55 -18.86 -34.87 -15.98
CA SER A 55 -18.75 -35.57 -17.26
C SER A 55 -19.76 -35.07 -18.31
N ASN A 56 -20.85 -34.45 -17.86
CA ASN A 56 -21.92 -33.92 -18.70
C ASN A 56 -22.05 -32.38 -18.58
N LEU A 57 -22.68 -31.75 -19.58
CA LEU A 57 -22.84 -30.29 -19.64
C LEU A 57 -23.58 -29.70 -18.43
N GLY A 58 -24.60 -30.41 -17.91
CA GLY A 58 -25.37 -29.96 -16.74
C GLY A 58 -24.51 -29.88 -15.48
N GLY A 59 -23.65 -30.87 -15.27
CA GLY A 59 -22.69 -30.92 -14.18
C GLY A 59 -21.64 -29.81 -14.26
N VAL A 60 -21.08 -29.59 -15.45
CA VAL A 60 -20.16 -28.46 -15.69
C VAL A 60 -20.85 -27.13 -15.38
N PHE A 61 -22.11 -26.97 -15.80
CA PHE A 61 -22.91 -25.78 -15.49
C PHE A 61 -23.15 -25.60 -13.98
N GLN A 62 -23.53 -26.67 -13.27
CA GLN A 62 -23.72 -26.65 -11.82
C GLN A 62 -22.43 -26.27 -11.07
N GLN A 63 -21.29 -26.84 -11.48
CA GLN A 63 -19.99 -26.49 -10.91
C GLN A 63 -19.64 -25.01 -11.13
N ASN A 64 -19.89 -24.49 -12.34
CA ASN A 64 -19.67 -23.07 -12.63
C ASN A 64 -20.57 -22.17 -11.78
N LEU A 65 -21.84 -22.55 -11.59
CA LEU A 65 -22.76 -21.80 -10.74
C LEU A 65 -22.28 -21.75 -9.27
N GLN A 66 -21.69 -22.84 -8.75
CA GLN A 66 -21.10 -22.84 -7.41
C GLN A 66 -19.87 -21.93 -7.30
N PHE A 67 -19.03 -21.87 -8.34
CA PHE A 67 -17.92 -20.91 -8.37
C PHE A 67 -18.43 -19.46 -8.38
N LEU A 68 -19.51 -19.17 -9.11
CA LEU A 68 -20.15 -17.85 -9.12
C LEU A 68 -20.73 -17.48 -7.76
N PHE A 69 -21.43 -18.40 -7.07
CA PHE A 69 -21.92 -18.14 -5.72
C PHE A 69 -20.79 -17.89 -4.72
N SER A 70 -19.70 -18.67 -4.81
CA SER A 70 -18.53 -18.47 -3.96
C SER A 70 -17.87 -17.11 -4.19
N GLN A 71 -17.85 -16.64 -5.45
CA GLN A 71 -17.38 -15.29 -5.78
C GLN A 71 -18.29 -14.23 -5.18
N TYR A 72 -19.60 -14.36 -5.38
CA TYR A 72 -20.60 -13.43 -4.87
C TYR A 72 -20.49 -13.29 -3.34
N ASP A 73 -20.39 -14.40 -2.61
CA ASP A 73 -20.21 -14.40 -1.15
C ASP A 73 -18.93 -13.67 -0.73
N ASN A 74 -17.83 -13.86 -1.46
CA ASN A 74 -16.57 -13.16 -1.18
C ASN A 74 -16.70 -11.65 -1.43
N GLU A 75 -17.37 -11.24 -2.51
CA GLU A 75 -17.63 -9.83 -2.81
C GLU A 75 -18.53 -9.19 -1.76
N LEU A 76 -19.56 -9.91 -1.31
CA LEU A 76 -20.49 -9.46 -0.27
C LEU A 76 -19.78 -9.33 1.09
N ARG A 77 -18.90 -10.28 1.45
CA ARG A 77 -18.03 -10.15 2.63
C ARG A 77 -17.08 -8.96 2.52
N ARG A 78 -16.47 -8.75 1.35
CA ARG A 78 -15.60 -7.59 1.09
C ARG A 78 -16.38 -6.29 1.24
N GLN A 79 -17.59 -6.21 0.70
CA GLN A 79 -18.45 -5.03 0.81
C GLN A 79 -18.76 -4.72 2.28
N ARG A 80 -19.17 -5.73 3.07
CA ARG A 80 -19.42 -5.58 4.51
C ARG A 80 -18.17 -5.14 5.27
N ALA A 81 -17.02 -5.74 4.99
CA ALA A 81 -15.75 -5.35 5.61
C ALA A 81 -15.35 -3.89 5.26
N MET A 82 -15.53 -3.48 4.00
CA MET A 82 -15.26 -2.09 3.59
C MET A 82 -16.25 -1.10 4.23
N ALA A 83 -17.52 -1.49 4.38
CA ALA A 83 -18.51 -0.69 5.08
C ALA A 83 -18.12 -0.49 6.56
N GLY A 84 -17.71 -1.54 7.27
CA GLY A 84 -17.23 -1.44 8.65
C GLY A 84 -15.97 -0.59 8.80
N ILE A 85 -15.02 -0.71 7.86
CA ILE A 85 -13.83 0.18 7.84
C ILE A 85 -14.25 1.63 7.62
N LYS A 86 -15.18 1.88 6.70
CA LYS A 86 -15.68 3.23 6.42
C LYS A 86 -16.34 3.83 7.66
N GLU A 87 -17.21 3.09 8.32
CA GLU A 87 -17.91 3.52 9.54
C GLU A 87 -16.93 3.89 10.65
N HIS A 88 -15.92 3.05 10.91
CA HIS A 88 -14.89 3.38 11.89
C HIS A 88 -14.09 4.63 11.50
N LEU A 89 -13.72 4.79 10.23
CA LEU A 89 -13.02 5.99 9.78
C LEU A 89 -13.89 7.25 9.91
N GLU A 90 -15.21 7.14 9.67
CA GLU A 90 -16.18 8.23 9.87
C GLU A 90 -16.35 8.59 11.36
N GLN A 91 -16.17 7.62 12.26
CA GLN A 91 -16.11 7.82 13.71
C GLN A 91 -14.74 8.31 14.22
N GLY A 92 -13.77 8.57 13.33
CA GLY A 92 -12.43 9.01 13.71
C GLY A 92 -11.51 7.88 14.19
N ILE A 93 -11.89 6.62 14.04
CA ILE A 93 -11.13 5.44 14.47
C ILE A 93 -10.28 4.92 13.31
N TRP A 94 -8.96 4.92 13.48
CA TRP A 94 -8.04 4.45 12.44
C TRP A 94 -7.85 2.92 12.47
N CYS A 95 -8.45 2.19 11.52
CA CYS A 95 -8.38 0.72 11.48
C CYS A 95 -7.11 0.14 10.83
N LYS A 96 -6.33 0.95 10.10
CA LYS A 96 -5.18 0.47 9.33
C LYS A 96 -3.91 0.40 10.19
N LYS A 97 -2.82 -0.10 9.61
CA LYS A 97 -1.49 0.00 10.22
C LYS A 97 -1.19 1.49 10.48
N PRO A 98 -0.80 1.88 11.70
CA PRO A 98 -0.50 3.28 11.99
C PRO A 98 0.74 3.73 11.20
N PRO A 99 0.82 5.01 10.80
CA PRO A 99 2.04 5.60 10.23
C PRO A 99 3.24 5.48 11.18
N MET A 100 4.45 5.63 10.65
CA MET A 100 5.67 5.58 11.45
C MET A 100 5.70 6.67 12.53
N GLY A 101 6.19 6.35 13.73
CA GLY A 101 6.10 7.24 14.90
C GLY A 101 4.90 6.96 15.80
N TYR A 102 4.13 5.94 15.47
CA TYR A 102 2.96 5.50 16.22
C TYR A 102 2.96 3.99 16.36
N THR A 103 2.44 3.53 17.49
CA THR A 103 2.16 2.11 17.71
C THR A 103 0.70 1.92 18.11
N ALA A 104 0.16 0.74 17.81
CA ALA A 104 -1.17 0.36 18.23
C ALA A 104 -1.06 -0.46 19.51
N ILE A 105 -1.65 0.04 20.59
CA ILE A 105 -1.79 -0.68 21.86
C ILE A 105 -3.24 -1.17 22.01
N LYS A 106 -3.40 -2.27 22.73
CA LYS A 106 -4.71 -2.78 23.10
C LYS A 106 -4.95 -2.48 24.56
N GLU A 107 -5.95 -1.67 24.84
CA GLU A 107 -6.37 -1.33 26.21
C GLU A 107 -7.75 -1.98 26.42
N GLY A 108 -7.76 -3.12 27.12
CA GLY A 108 -8.96 -3.96 27.26
C GLY A 108 -9.47 -4.47 25.91
N LYS A 109 -10.68 -4.06 25.51
CA LYS A 109 -11.28 -4.39 24.20
C LYS A 109 -11.00 -3.36 23.12
N GLU A 110 -10.45 -2.19 23.47
CA GLU A 110 -10.25 -1.09 22.53
C GLU A 110 -8.82 -1.06 21.98
N ARG A 111 -8.71 -0.67 20.71
CA ARG A 111 -7.42 -0.45 20.04
C ARG A 111 -7.14 1.04 20.00
N LYS A 112 -6.10 1.48 20.71
CA LYS A 112 -5.64 2.88 20.72
C LYS A 112 -4.34 3.04 19.96
N ILE A 113 -4.15 4.20 19.35
CA ILE A 113 -2.93 4.56 18.63
C ILE A 113 -2.23 5.66 19.42
N VAL A 114 -1.02 5.35 19.87
CA VAL A 114 -0.21 6.21 20.74
C VAL A 114 1.13 6.51 20.08
N VAL A 115 1.72 7.65 20.43
CA VAL A 115 3.04 8.06 19.93
C VAL A 115 4.13 7.18 20.56
N ASP A 116 4.98 6.58 19.71
CA ASP A 116 6.13 5.80 20.18
C ASP A 116 7.41 6.65 20.32
N GLU A 117 8.52 6.04 20.74
CA GLU A 117 9.83 6.72 20.86
C GLU A 117 10.31 7.31 19.53
N THR A 118 9.98 6.67 18.41
CA THR A 118 10.28 7.19 17.07
C THR A 118 9.47 8.45 16.82
N GLY A 119 8.20 8.47 17.22
CA GLY A 119 7.30 9.60 17.11
C GLY A 119 7.81 10.81 17.88
N LYS A 120 8.27 10.63 19.12
CA LYS A 120 8.90 11.71 19.92
C LYS A 120 10.05 12.40 19.19
N LYS A 121 10.88 11.61 18.49
CA LYS A 121 11.99 12.13 17.66
C LYS A 121 11.46 12.79 16.37
N LEU A 122 10.46 12.18 15.71
CA LEU A 122 9.82 12.76 14.53
C LEU A 122 9.16 14.11 14.84
N ARG A 123 8.60 14.32 16.04
CA ARG A 123 8.06 15.62 16.48
C ARG A 123 9.10 16.73 16.35
N LYS A 124 10.38 16.46 16.65
CA LYS A 124 11.48 17.41 16.43
C LYS A 124 11.70 17.69 14.93
N ALA A 125 11.61 16.67 14.09
CA ALA A 125 11.74 16.84 12.63
C ALA A 125 10.62 17.70 12.03
N PHE A 126 9.37 17.56 12.50
CA PHE A 126 8.28 18.47 12.12
C PHE A 126 8.56 19.90 12.57
N ARG A 127 9.05 20.11 13.81
CA ARG A 127 9.43 21.43 14.30
C ARG A 127 10.53 22.08 13.46
N TRP A 128 11.64 21.37 13.21
CA TRP A 128 12.71 21.85 12.33
C TRP A 128 12.22 22.20 10.93
N LYS A 129 11.24 21.44 10.42
CA LYS A 129 10.66 21.75 9.12
C LYS A 129 9.83 23.03 9.15
N ALA A 130 9.07 23.26 10.22
CA ALA A 130 8.32 24.49 10.44
C ALA A 130 9.24 25.72 10.55
N GLU A 131 10.44 25.55 11.13
CA GLU A 131 11.52 26.56 11.18
C GLU A 131 12.20 26.80 9.82
N GLY A 132 11.89 26.02 8.78
CA GLY A 132 12.42 26.22 7.42
C GLY A 132 13.68 25.41 7.09
N ILE A 133 14.12 24.49 7.96
CA ILE A 133 15.30 23.66 7.72
C ILE A 133 15.12 22.76 6.48
N LYS A 134 16.20 22.57 5.72
CA LYS A 134 16.20 21.73 4.51
C LYS A 134 16.02 20.26 4.88
N ASN A 135 15.33 19.51 4.02
CA ASN A 135 15.03 18.10 4.27
C ASN A 135 16.30 17.25 4.44
N ASP A 136 17.38 17.56 3.72
CA ASP A 136 18.63 16.80 3.79
C ASP A 136 19.31 16.94 5.16
N GLU A 137 19.25 18.13 5.76
CA GLU A 137 19.77 18.37 7.10
C GLU A 137 18.90 17.69 8.17
N ILE A 138 17.57 17.73 8.01
CA ILE A 138 16.64 17.01 8.89
C ILE A 138 16.93 15.49 8.87
N LEU A 139 17.24 14.92 7.70
CA LEU A 139 17.61 13.51 7.58
C LEU A 139 18.90 13.18 8.33
N LEU A 140 19.93 14.04 8.24
CA LEU A 140 21.18 13.86 8.99
C LEU A 140 20.93 13.86 10.49
N ARG A 141 20.14 14.83 10.99
CA ARG A 141 19.77 14.92 12.41
C ARG A 141 18.96 13.70 12.87
N LEU A 142 18.02 13.22 12.05
CA LEU A 142 17.24 12.00 12.35
C LEU A 142 18.14 10.75 12.38
N LYS A 143 19.08 10.63 11.45
CA LYS A 143 20.04 9.53 11.40
C LYS A 143 20.92 9.49 12.65
N ALA A 144 21.38 10.65 13.13
CA ALA A 144 22.10 10.78 14.39
C ALA A 144 21.26 10.33 15.61
N MET A 145 19.93 10.46 15.54
CA MET A 145 19.00 9.97 16.56
C MET A 145 18.59 8.49 16.36
N GLY A 146 19.24 7.77 15.44
CA GLY A 146 18.97 6.36 15.15
C GLY A 146 17.78 6.12 14.21
N ILE A 147 17.23 7.15 13.57
CA ILE A 147 16.13 7.03 12.61
C ILE A 147 16.68 7.15 11.20
N ASN A 148 16.75 6.03 10.49
CA ASN A 148 17.15 6.01 9.09
C ASN A 148 15.93 5.97 8.16
N ILE A 149 15.68 7.05 7.43
CA ILE A 149 14.59 7.16 6.45
C ILE A 149 15.10 7.84 5.18
N TYR A 150 14.48 7.53 4.04
CA TYR A 150 14.80 8.16 2.76
C TYR A 150 14.04 9.49 2.59
N LYS A 151 14.57 10.39 1.74
CA LYS A 151 14.06 11.76 1.55
C LYS A 151 12.59 11.82 1.13
N GLN A 152 12.17 10.93 0.25
CA GLN A 152 10.78 10.86 -0.21
C GLN A 152 9.85 10.46 0.94
N LYS A 153 10.27 9.55 1.83
CA LYS A 153 9.47 9.16 3.02
C LYS A 153 9.25 10.36 3.94
N LEU A 154 10.32 11.10 4.24
CA LEU A 154 10.23 12.30 5.06
C LEU A 154 9.30 13.35 4.41
N SER A 155 9.40 13.53 3.10
CA SER A 155 8.52 14.42 2.35
C SER A 155 7.05 13.99 2.43
N MET A 156 6.76 12.69 2.32
CA MET A 156 5.39 12.16 2.46
C MET A 156 4.86 12.34 3.89
N MET A 157 5.71 12.20 4.92
CA MET A 157 5.32 12.43 6.31
C MET A 157 4.86 13.86 6.56
N PHE A 158 5.61 14.85 6.05
CA PHE A 158 5.25 16.26 6.17
C PHE A 158 3.97 16.66 5.42
N SER A 159 3.46 15.82 4.53
CA SER A 159 2.19 16.03 3.82
C SER A 159 1.04 15.22 4.42
N ASN A 160 1.31 14.35 5.39
CA ASN A 160 0.31 13.41 5.88
C ASN A 160 -0.50 14.06 7.02
N PRO A 161 -1.80 14.36 6.82
CA PRO A 161 -2.66 14.99 7.82
C PRO A 161 -2.88 14.12 9.06
N PHE A 162 -2.55 12.82 9.00
CA PHE A 162 -2.63 11.93 10.17
C PHE A 162 -1.83 12.48 11.36
N TYR A 163 -0.65 13.08 11.13
CA TYR A 163 0.20 13.59 12.22
C TYR A 163 -0.40 14.77 12.98
N CYS A 164 -1.35 15.50 12.40
CA CYS A 164 -2.10 16.57 13.08
C CYS A 164 -3.49 16.14 13.59
N GLY A 165 -3.78 14.84 13.55
CA GLY A 165 -5.06 14.30 14.04
C GLY A 165 -6.16 14.25 13.00
N ILE A 166 -5.86 14.44 11.71
CA ILE A 166 -6.88 14.40 10.65
C ILE A 166 -6.75 13.10 9.86
N ILE A 167 -7.87 12.38 9.72
CA ILE A 167 -8.00 11.19 8.90
C ILE A 167 -8.46 11.61 7.50
N ALA A 168 -7.59 11.37 6.52
CA ALA A 168 -7.87 11.58 5.10
C ALA A 168 -7.64 10.27 4.35
N ASP A 169 -8.70 9.48 4.19
CA ASP A 169 -8.65 8.20 3.46
C ASP A 169 -9.53 8.25 2.21
N LYS A 170 -9.13 7.52 1.15
CA LYS A 170 -9.90 7.45 -0.09
C LYS A 170 -11.30 6.86 0.14
N ILE A 171 -11.45 5.98 1.13
CA ILE A 171 -12.74 5.36 1.50
C ILE A 171 -13.76 6.41 1.98
N LEU A 172 -13.28 7.54 2.50
CA LEU A 172 -14.11 8.65 2.97
C LEU A 172 -14.58 9.59 1.84
N ASN A 173 -14.27 9.27 0.58
CA ASN A 173 -14.67 10.07 -0.60
C ASN A 173 -14.32 11.56 -0.47
N GLY A 174 -13.14 11.86 0.08
CA GLY A 174 -12.66 13.23 0.25
C GLY A 174 -13.11 13.93 1.53
N LYS A 175 -13.93 13.29 2.37
CA LYS A 175 -14.24 13.81 3.71
C LYS A 175 -12.99 13.75 4.61
N LEU A 176 -12.75 14.82 5.34
CA LEU A 176 -11.75 14.90 6.39
C LEU A 176 -12.45 14.69 7.73
N VAL A 177 -11.95 13.75 8.52
CA VAL A 177 -12.52 13.40 9.84
C VAL A 177 -11.48 13.64 10.91
N GLU A 178 -11.88 14.18 12.06
CA GLU A 178 -11.00 14.29 13.22
C GLU A 178 -10.78 12.91 13.83
N GLY A 179 -9.53 12.48 13.90
CA GLY A 179 -9.12 11.20 14.44
C GLY A 179 -9.05 11.21 15.96
N SER A 180 -9.38 10.07 16.58
CA SER A 180 -9.27 9.85 18.03
C SER A 180 -7.86 9.50 18.49
N HIS A 181 -6.89 9.38 17.57
CA HIS A 181 -5.50 9.05 17.88
C HIS A 181 -4.74 10.28 18.42
N GLU A 182 -3.64 10.00 19.11
CA GLU A 182 -2.78 11.06 19.66
C GLU A 182 -2.18 11.94 18.55
N LYS A 183 -2.33 13.26 18.63
CA LYS A 183 -1.76 14.20 17.66
C LYS A 183 -0.25 14.32 17.88
N LEU A 184 0.55 14.12 16.83
CA LEU A 184 2.00 14.30 16.93
C LEU A 184 2.37 15.78 16.94
N ILE A 185 1.65 16.57 16.14
CA ILE A 185 1.80 18.01 15.99
C ILE A 185 0.43 18.69 15.99
N SER A 186 0.42 20.00 16.23
CA SER A 186 -0.82 20.77 16.15
C SER A 186 -1.22 21.05 14.69
N PRO A 187 -2.51 21.28 14.40
CA PRO A 187 -2.97 21.67 13.07
C PRO A 187 -2.28 22.94 12.54
N GLU A 188 -1.97 23.90 13.41
CA GLU A 188 -1.31 25.16 13.05
C GLU A 188 0.12 24.91 12.56
N MET A 189 0.87 24.04 13.25
CA MET A 189 2.21 23.65 12.82
C MET A 189 2.18 22.91 11.48
N PHE A 190 1.17 22.07 11.25
CA PHE A 190 0.99 21.38 9.97
C PHE A 190 0.74 22.37 8.83
N LEU A 191 -0.13 23.37 9.04
CA LEU A 191 -0.38 24.45 8.09
C LEU A 191 0.89 25.27 7.82
N GLN A 192 1.67 25.59 8.87
CA GLN A 192 2.95 26.29 8.73
C GLN A 192 3.93 25.51 7.84
N ILE A 193 4.07 24.21 8.04
CA ILE A 193 4.93 23.35 7.21
C ILE A 193 4.46 23.35 5.75
N HIS A 194 3.14 23.31 5.52
CA HIS A 194 2.57 23.42 4.18
C HIS A 194 2.86 24.78 3.53
N ASN A 195 2.77 25.87 4.29
CA ASN A 195 3.11 27.21 3.82
C ASN A 195 4.61 27.34 3.48
N VAL A 196 5.51 26.83 4.32
CA VAL A 196 6.94 26.77 4.04
C VAL A 196 7.22 25.99 2.75
N ARG A 197 6.47 24.91 2.49
CA ARG A 197 6.58 24.10 1.27
C ARG A 197 5.96 24.78 0.04
N ALA A 198 4.90 25.56 0.22
CA ALA A 198 4.28 26.35 -0.84
C ALA A 198 5.18 27.54 -1.24
N ALA A 199 5.74 28.27 -0.27
CA ALA A 199 6.73 29.31 -0.51
C ALA A 199 7.99 28.76 -1.20
N ALA A 200 8.31 27.50 -0.92
CA ALA A 200 9.36 26.76 -1.57
C ALA A 200 9.04 26.33 -3.03
N LYS A 201 7.78 26.27 -3.48
CA LYS A 201 7.44 25.84 -4.86
C LYS A 201 8.06 26.71 -5.96
N GLY A 202 8.61 27.88 -5.64
CA GLY A 202 9.44 28.69 -6.56
C GLY A 202 10.97 28.52 -6.43
N LYS A 203 11.47 27.79 -5.43
CA LYS A 203 12.91 27.70 -5.08
C LYS A 203 13.50 26.28 -5.14
N TYR A 204 12.70 25.26 -5.47
CA TYR A 204 13.14 23.87 -5.66
C TYR A 204 12.99 23.39 -7.11
N GLY A 205 13.23 24.28 -8.08
CA GLY A 205 14.13 23.83 -9.14
C GLY A 205 15.43 23.53 -8.42
N VAL A 206 15.93 22.29 -8.47
CA VAL A 206 17.29 22.00 -8.02
C VAL A 206 18.14 23.14 -8.55
N THR A 207 18.72 23.97 -7.67
CA THR A 207 19.71 24.93 -8.12
C THR A 207 20.85 24.04 -8.57
N HIS A 208 20.83 23.65 -9.84
CA HIS A 208 21.97 23.04 -10.47
C HIS A 208 23.05 24.08 -10.27
N LYS A 209 23.97 23.83 -9.32
CA LYS A 209 25.24 24.54 -9.29
C LYS A 209 25.86 24.21 -10.63
N LYS A 210 25.63 25.12 -11.59
CA LYS A 210 26.15 25.02 -12.95
C LYS A 210 27.67 24.99 -12.88
N GLU A 211 28.22 25.75 -11.94
CA GLU A 211 29.63 25.84 -11.62
C GLU A 211 29.95 24.98 -10.39
N ASN A 212 30.88 24.05 -10.58
CA ASN A 212 31.50 23.27 -9.52
C ASN A 212 33.01 23.46 -9.68
N ASP A 213 33.69 23.97 -8.66
CA ASP A 213 35.14 24.23 -8.70
C ASP A 213 35.97 22.98 -9.02
N GLN A 214 35.43 21.79 -8.74
CA GLN A 214 36.08 20.52 -9.10
C GLN A 214 35.93 20.14 -10.58
N TYR A 215 34.99 20.75 -11.31
CA TYR A 215 34.73 20.48 -12.73
C TYR A 215 34.52 21.79 -13.51
N PRO A 216 35.55 22.65 -13.61
CA PRO A 216 35.42 23.98 -14.22
C PRO A 216 35.00 23.94 -15.69
N LEU A 217 35.31 22.85 -16.42
CA LEU A 217 35.03 22.71 -17.85
C LEU A 217 33.68 22.05 -18.20
N LYS A 218 32.87 21.64 -17.20
CA LYS A 218 31.62 20.88 -17.36
C LYS A 218 30.57 21.55 -18.27
N LEU A 219 30.62 22.87 -18.42
CA LEU A 219 29.71 23.62 -19.29
C LEU A 219 30.33 24.01 -20.63
N PHE A 220 31.66 24.03 -20.70
CA PHE A 220 32.41 24.58 -21.83
C PHE A 220 32.83 23.50 -22.83
N MET A 221 33.04 22.27 -22.37
CA MET A 221 33.44 21.15 -23.22
C MET A 221 32.22 20.43 -23.76
N LYS A 222 32.05 20.40 -25.09
CA LYS A 222 31.00 19.67 -25.80
C LYS A 222 31.60 18.57 -26.67
N CYS A 223 30.92 17.44 -26.76
CA CYS A 223 31.34 16.35 -27.63
C CYS A 223 31.11 16.74 -29.09
N ASP A 224 32.15 16.62 -29.91
CA ASP A 224 32.12 16.96 -31.34
C ASP A 224 31.10 16.12 -32.13
N LYS A 225 30.90 14.85 -31.73
CA LYS A 225 29.98 13.93 -32.43
C LYS A 225 28.51 14.11 -32.08
N CYS A 226 28.18 14.58 -30.88
CA CYS A 226 26.78 14.62 -30.42
C CYS A 226 26.33 15.97 -29.84
N GLY A 227 27.23 16.97 -29.76
CA GLY A 227 26.92 18.33 -29.28
C GLY A 227 26.59 18.45 -27.79
N ASN A 228 26.52 17.33 -27.05
CA ASN A 228 26.21 17.33 -25.63
C ASN A 228 27.44 17.71 -24.79
N GLY A 229 27.21 18.45 -23.70
CA GLY A 229 28.25 18.83 -22.74
C GLY A 229 28.74 17.63 -21.93
N TYR A 230 30.05 17.55 -21.69
CA TYR A 230 30.64 16.52 -20.83
C TYR A 230 30.22 16.75 -19.37
N THR A 231 29.60 15.76 -18.73
CA THR A 231 28.96 15.93 -17.42
C THR A 231 29.89 15.75 -16.21
N GLY A 232 31.21 15.64 -16.42
CA GLY A 232 32.16 15.22 -15.40
C GLY A 232 32.16 13.71 -15.23
#